data_AF-A0A388P5T0-F1
#
_entry.id   AF-A0A388P5T0-F1
#
_cell.length_a   1.000
_cell.length_b   1.000
_cell.length_c   1.000
_cell.angle_alpha   90.00
_cell.angle_beta   90.00
_cell.angle_gamma   90.00
#
_symmetry.space_group_name_H-M   'P 1'
#
loop_
_entity.id
_entity.type
_entity.pdbx_description
1 polymer ?
#
loop_
_entity_poly.entity_id
_entity_poly.type
_entity_poly.pdbx_seq_one_letter_code
_entity_poly.pdbx_strand_id
1 'polypeptide(L)' 'MLQLGFPPNKQFRCDYVSRQVEVKVKYGLWVTKAEKDATLRILTNPPCLKQN' A
#
# COMPACT_ATOMS: atom_id res chain seq x y z
N MET A 1 -10.16 16.93 5.78
CA MET A 1 -8.83 16.32 5.94
C MET A 1 -8.87 15.35 7.12
N LEU A 2 -9.45 14.16 6.90
CA LEU A 2 -9.62 13.17 7.96
C LEU A 2 -8.62 12.05 7.77
N GLN A 3 -7.62 11.96 8.65
CA GLN A 3 -6.72 10.82 8.78
C GLN A 3 -7.37 9.79 9.73
N LEU A 4 -8.55 9.26 9.40
CA LEU A 4 -9.13 8.12 10.10
C LEU A 4 -8.54 6.83 9.51
N GLY A 5 -7.73 6.12 10.29
CA GLY A 5 -7.49 4.68 10.08
C GLY A 5 -6.06 4.21 9.81
N PHE A 6 -5.00 4.94 10.20
CA PHE A 6 -3.66 4.33 10.20
C PHE A 6 -3.13 4.16 11.62
N PRO A 7 -2.94 2.91 12.09
CA PRO A 7 -2.07 2.66 13.22
C PRO A 7 -0.72 3.35 12.94
N PRO A 8 -0.08 3.96 13.95
CA PRO A 8 1.22 4.63 13.76
C PRO A 8 2.29 3.69 13.21
N ASN A 9 2.07 2.37 13.33
CA ASN A 9 2.96 1.35 12.83
C ASN A 9 3.12 1.44 11.30
N LYS A 10 4.31 1.85 10.87
CA LYS A 10 4.68 1.97 9.46
C LYS A 10 4.71 0.61 8.76
N GLN A 11 5.01 -0.47 9.48
CA GLN A 11 5.06 -1.84 8.94
C GLN A 11 3.68 -2.35 8.53
N PHE A 12 2.67 -2.11 9.37
CA PHE A 12 1.28 -2.48 9.07
C PHE A 12 0.76 -1.87 7.77
N ARG A 13 1.24 -0.67 7.39
CA ARG A 13 0.83 -0.01 6.14
C ARG A 13 1.33 -0.74 4.92
N CYS A 14 2.58 -1.20 4.97
CA CYS A 14 3.19 -1.93 3.87
C CYS A 14 2.45 -3.25 3.67
N ASP A 15 2.18 -4.00 4.74
CA ASP A 15 1.45 -5.27 4.67
C ASP A 15 0.04 -5.07 4.12
N TYR A 16 -0.66 -4.04 4.59
CA TYR A 16 -2.00 -3.73 4.12
C TYR A 16 -2.02 -3.36 2.62
N VAL A 17 -1.12 -2.48 2.18
CA VAL A 17 -1.03 -2.04 0.78
C VAL A 17 -0.58 -3.20 -0.12
N SER A 18 0.38 -4.03 0.29
CA SER A 18 0.79 -5.22 -0.45
C SER A 18 -0.38 -6.18 -0.66
N ARG A 19 -1.17 -6.46 0.38
CA ARG A 19 -2.39 -7.29 0.26
C ARG A 19 -3.43 -6.68 -0.69
N GLN A 20 -3.59 -5.36 -0.69
CA GLN A 20 -4.49 -4.70 -1.65
C GLN A 20 -4.02 -4.89 -3.10
N VAL A 21 -2.71 -4.82 -3.35
CA VAL A 21 -2.13 -5.11 -4.68
C VAL A 21 -2.41 -6.56 -5.07
N GLU A 22 -2.17 -7.52 -4.18
CA GLU A 22 -2.43 -8.94 -4.44
C GLU A 22 -3.89 -9.20 -4.81
N VAL A 23 -4.85 -8.61 -4.09
CA VAL A 23 -6.28 -8.74 -4.42
C VAL A 23 -6.59 -8.16 -5.79
N LYS A 24 -6.07 -6.97 -6.12
CA LYS A 24 -6.30 -6.32 -7.41
C LYS A 24 -5.71 -7.10 -8.56
N VAL A 25 -4.52 -7.66 -8.39
CA VAL A 25 -3.88 -8.55 -9.37
C VAL A 25 -4.68 -9.83 -9.53
N LYS A 26 -5.07 -10.48 -8.42
CA LYS A 26 -5.82 -11.74 -8.42
C LYS A 26 -7.14 -11.64 -9.18
N TYR A 27 -7.83 -10.52 -9.08
CA TYR A 27 -9.13 -10.32 -9.71
C TYR A 27 -9.10 -9.42 -10.95
N GLY A 28 -7.92 -9.04 -11.44
CA GLY A 28 -7.78 -8.18 -12.63
C GLY A 28 -8.47 -6.82 -12.48
N LEU A 29 -8.50 -6.27 -11.27
CA LEU A 29 -9.17 -5.00 -10.99
C LEU A 29 -8.39 -3.83 -11.60
N TRP A 30 -9.11 -2.89 -12.20
CA TRP A 30 -8.52 -1.68 -12.73
C TRP A 30 -7.85 -0.86 -11.62
N VAL A 31 -6.69 -0.28 -11.95
CA VAL A 31 -5.93 0.60 -11.07
C VAL A 31 -5.70 1.91 -11.80
N THR A 32 -6.02 3.02 -11.14
CA THR A 32 -5.75 4.35 -11.70
C THR A 32 -4.28 4.71 -11.59
N LYS A 33 -3.80 5.64 -12.41
CA LYS A 33 -2.43 6.15 -12.29
C LYS A 33 -2.14 6.71 -10.88
N ALA A 34 -3.07 7.50 -10.34
CA ALA A 34 -2.92 8.09 -9.01
C ALA A 34 -2.84 7.03 -7.90
N GLU A 35 -3.63 5.96 -8.00
CA GLU A 35 -3.60 4.85 -7.05
C GLU A 35 -2.29 4.05 -7.14
N LYS A 36 -1.80 3.79 -8.36
CA LYS A 36 -0.49 3.16 -8.56
C LYS A 36 0.63 4.00 -7.95
N ASP A 37 0.62 5.31 -8.20
CA ASP A 37 1.64 6.22 -7.69
C ASP A 37 1.60 6.30 -6.15
N ALA A 38 0.42 6.31 -5.54
CA ALA A 38 0.26 6.27 -4.08
C ALA A 38 0.77 4.95 -3.48
N THR A 39 0.45 3.83 -4.12
CA THR A 39 0.92 2.50 -3.72
C THR A 39 2.44 2.42 -3.77
N LEU A 40 3.04 2.87 -4.88
CA LEU A 40 4.49 2.90 -5.05
C LEU A 40 5.16 3.75 -3.97
N ARG A 41 4.65 4.95 -3.69
CA ARG A 41 5.19 5.82 -2.62
C ARG A 41 5.19 5.16 -1.26
N ILE A 42 4.22 4.30 -0.97
CA ILE A 42 4.17 3.57 0.30
C ILE A 42 5.21 2.45 0.27
N LEU A 43 5.17 1.58 -0.73
CA LEU A 43 6.01 0.38 -0.82
C LEU A 43 7.50 0.68 -0.98
N THR A 44 7.88 1.82 -1.53
CA THR A 44 9.29 2.23 -1.66
C THR A 44 9.85 2.91 -0.41
N ASN A 45 9.05 3.11 0.65
CA ASN A 45 9.58 3.68 1.88
C ASN A 45 10.55 2.70 2.57
N PRO A 46 11.62 3.18 3.23
CA PRO A 46 12.62 2.31 3.87
C PRO A 46 12.05 1.28 4.87
N PRO A 47 11.03 1.59 5.68
CA PRO A 47 10.39 0.58 6.54
C PRO A 47 9.73 -0.56 5.77
N CYS A 48 9.16 -0.30 4.59
CA CYS A 48 8.51 -1.32 3.76
C CYS A 48 9.52 -2.21 3.03
N LEU A 49 10.63 -1.62 2.57
CA LEU A 49 11.71 -2.37 1.91
C LEU A 49 12.41 -3.35 2.86
N LYS A 50 12.36 -3.10 4.18
CA LYS A 50 12.95 -3.97 5.22
C LYS A 50 12.03 -5.13 5.66
N GLN A 51 10.80 -5.20 5.17
CA GLN A 51 9.82 -6.22 5.59
C GLN A 51 9.85 -7.50 4.74
N ASN A 52 10.80 -7.61 3.82
CA ASN A 52 10.97 -8.76 2.95
C ASN A 52 12.20 -9.58 3.36
#